data_AF-A0A382V786-F1
#
_entry.id   AF-A0A382V786-F1
#
_cell.length_a   1.000
_cell.length_b   1.000
_cell.length_c   1.000
_cell.angle_alpha   90.00
_cell.angle_beta   90.00
_cell.angle_gamma   90.00
#
_symmetry.space_group_name_H-M   'P 1'
#
loop_
_entity.id
_entity.type
_entity.pdbx_description
1 polymer ?
#
loop_
_entity_poly.entity_id
_entity_poly.type
_entity_poly.pdbx_seq_one_letter_code
_entity_poly.pdbx_strand_id
1 'polypeptide(L)'
;VSEGDKIVDGVSIIETPGHTKGHMSILADIDGENVLLAGDAMPESGTVARGLPYNVFWDVADAQESVEKMIAASNVFYPGHDRPFRVEGDEINYLEGPENIHVMDSTEGGGTASLTFTVSATRTVNVDIVQK
;
A
#
# COMPACT_ATOMS: atom_id res chain seq x y z
N VAL A 1 -2.86 7.11 -23.33
CA VAL A 1 -2.95 6.35 -22.07
C VAL A 1 -3.77 7.21 -21.13
N SER A 2 -4.98 6.76 -20.87
CA SER A 2 -6.03 7.44 -20.13
C SER A 2 -6.88 6.40 -19.39
N GLU A 3 -7.76 6.85 -18.50
CA GLU A 3 -8.72 6.01 -17.77
C GLU A 3 -9.41 4.98 -18.68
N GLY A 4 -9.41 3.72 -18.25
CA GLY A 4 -10.06 2.61 -18.96
C GLY A 4 -9.32 2.09 -20.19
N ASP A 5 -8.20 2.70 -20.61
CA ASP A 5 -7.39 2.17 -21.71
C ASP A 5 -6.93 0.75 -21.39
N LYS A 6 -7.17 -0.18 -22.31
CA LYS A 6 -6.60 -1.53 -22.26
C LYS A 6 -5.20 -1.52 -22.85
N ILE A 7 -4.22 -1.94 -22.05
CA ILE A 7 -2.83 -2.06 -22.50
C ILE A 7 -2.64 -3.36 -23.28
N VAL A 8 -3.12 -4.45 -22.71
CA VAL A 8 -3.21 -5.79 -23.28
C VAL A 8 -4.45 -6.49 -22.69
N ASP A 9 -4.79 -7.67 -23.20
CA ASP A 9 -5.88 -8.46 -22.61
C ASP A 9 -5.63 -8.72 -21.12
N GLY A 10 -6.65 -8.45 -20.30
CA GLY A 10 -6.56 -8.56 -18.84
C GLY A 10 -5.86 -7.40 -18.14
N VAL A 11 -5.31 -6.39 -18.84
CA VAL A 11 -4.59 -5.27 -18.20
C VAL A 11 -5.15 -3.92 -18.66
N SER A 12 -5.63 -3.11 -17.71
CA SER A 12 -6.19 -1.78 -17.98
C SER A 12 -5.66 -0.70 -17.04
N ILE A 13 -5.79 0.54 -17.48
CA ILE A 13 -5.43 1.74 -16.74
C ILE A 13 -6.58 2.22 -15.87
N ILE A 14 -6.26 2.63 -14.65
CA ILE A 14 -7.13 3.40 -13.76
C ILE A 14 -6.43 4.72 -13.44
N GLU A 15 -7.05 5.86 -13.71
CA GLU A 15 -6.49 7.14 -13.29
C GLU A 15 -6.69 7.32 -11.78
N THR A 16 -5.60 7.65 -11.10
CA THR A 16 -5.56 7.79 -9.63
C THR A 16 -4.86 9.08 -9.21
N PRO A 17 -5.37 10.26 -9.65
CA PRO A 17 -4.77 11.55 -9.35
C PRO A 17 -4.76 11.85 -7.84
N GLY A 18 -3.90 12.78 -7.44
CA GLY A 18 -3.84 13.28 -6.06
C GLY A 18 -2.43 13.21 -5.47
N HIS A 19 -1.79 12.03 -5.50
CA HIS A 19 -0.35 11.95 -5.22
C HIS A 19 0.42 12.83 -6.20
N THR A 20 0.12 12.68 -7.50
CA THR A 20 0.42 13.68 -8.53
C THR A 20 -0.79 13.80 -9.46
N LYS A 21 -0.85 14.86 -10.28
CA LYS A 21 -1.97 15.09 -11.22
C LYS A 21 -2.14 13.95 -12.23
N GLY A 22 -1.04 13.37 -12.68
CA GLY A 22 -1.02 12.35 -13.74
C GLY A 22 -0.76 10.95 -13.22
N HIS A 23 -0.96 10.70 -11.93
CA HIS A 23 -0.75 9.37 -11.37
C HIS A 23 -1.79 8.39 -11.95
N MET A 24 -1.32 7.20 -12.30
CA MET A 24 -2.13 6.11 -12.84
C MET A 24 -1.80 4.82 -12.11
N SER A 25 -2.82 4.02 -11.88
CA SER A 25 -2.72 2.65 -11.38
C SER A 25 -3.02 1.67 -12.51
N ILE A 26 -2.60 0.42 -12.34
CA ILE A 26 -2.85 -0.66 -13.31
C ILE A 26 -3.76 -1.70 -12.64
N LEU A 27 -4.85 -2.03 -13.30
CA LEU A 27 -5.71 -3.16 -12.94
C LEU A 27 -5.38 -4.34 -13.83
N ALA A 28 -5.01 -5.46 -13.23
CA ALA A 28 -4.74 -6.71 -13.91
C ALA A 28 -5.76 -7.79 -13.47
N ASP A 29 -6.41 -8.44 -14.42
CA ASP A 29 -7.14 -9.69 -14.21
C ASP A 29 -6.13 -10.83 -14.26
N ILE A 30 -5.95 -11.50 -13.11
CA ILE A 30 -5.09 -12.66 -12.97
C ILE A 30 -5.99 -13.82 -12.54
N ASP A 31 -6.24 -14.76 -13.45
CA ASP A 31 -7.08 -15.94 -13.21
C ASP A 31 -8.48 -15.60 -12.68
N GLY A 32 -9.08 -14.48 -13.14
CA GLY A 32 -10.40 -14.01 -12.72
C GLY A 32 -10.41 -13.20 -11.42
N GLU A 33 -9.24 -12.89 -10.87
CA GLU A 33 -9.06 -11.98 -9.74
C GLU A 33 -8.47 -10.64 -10.20
N ASN A 34 -9.10 -9.55 -9.81
CA ASN A 34 -8.57 -8.21 -10.01
C ASN A 34 -7.43 -7.94 -9.03
N VAL A 35 -6.23 -7.72 -9.54
CA VAL A 35 -5.03 -7.27 -8.81
C VAL A 35 -4.68 -5.86 -9.23
N LEU A 36 -4.50 -4.96 -8.26
CA LEU A 36 -4.25 -3.54 -8.52
C LEU A 36 -2.82 -3.14 -8.15
N LEU A 37 -2.05 -2.72 -9.14
CA LEU A 37 -0.75 -2.08 -8.94
C LEU A 37 -1.00 -0.59 -8.69
N ALA A 38 -0.90 -0.21 -7.43
CA ALA A 38 -1.47 1.03 -6.93
C ALA A 38 -0.52 2.22 -6.95
N GLY A 39 0.78 1.97 -7.06
CA GLY A 39 1.81 3.00 -7.03
C GLY A 39 1.73 3.86 -5.76
N ASP A 40 2.00 5.15 -5.90
CA ASP A 40 2.07 6.08 -4.77
C ASP A 40 0.72 6.73 -4.43
N ALA A 41 -0.34 6.43 -5.20
CA ALA A 41 -1.72 6.72 -4.80
C ALA A 41 -2.17 5.84 -3.62
N MET A 42 -1.60 4.64 -3.47
CA MET A 42 -1.72 3.79 -2.28
C MET A 42 -0.34 3.26 -1.90
N PRO A 43 0.47 4.05 -1.19
CA PRO A 43 1.87 3.70 -0.93
C PRO A 43 2.02 2.60 0.12
N GLU A 44 1.04 2.41 0.99
CA GLU A 44 1.06 1.41 2.07
C GLU A 44 -0.34 1.01 2.54
N SER A 45 -0.47 -0.15 3.18
CA SER A 45 -1.76 -0.71 3.59
C SER A 45 -2.60 0.17 4.51
N GLY A 46 -1.96 1.00 5.36
CA GLY A 46 -2.64 1.98 6.19
C GLY A 46 -3.34 3.10 5.40
N THR A 47 -3.10 3.21 4.09
CA THR A 47 -3.87 4.08 3.20
C THR A 47 -5.33 3.65 3.13
N VAL A 48 -5.61 2.34 3.21
CA VAL A 48 -6.99 1.80 3.19
C VAL A 48 -7.78 2.35 4.38
N ALA A 49 -7.24 2.20 5.60
CA ALA A 49 -7.87 2.71 6.80
C ALA A 49 -7.93 4.25 6.87
N ARG A 50 -6.94 4.93 6.26
CA ARG A 50 -6.86 6.40 6.23
C ARG A 50 -7.79 7.02 5.19
N GLY A 51 -8.11 6.32 4.11
CA GLY A 51 -8.79 6.87 2.93
C GLY A 51 -7.94 7.89 2.16
N LEU A 52 -6.63 7.96 2.41
CA LEU A 52 -5.73 8.95 1.81
C LEU A 52 -4.26 8.46 1.82
N PRO A 53 -3.47 8.65 0.75
CA PRO A 53 -2.03 8.45 0.80
C PRO A 53 -1.37 9.46 1.76
N TYR A 54 -0.23 9.11 2.32
CA TYR A 54 0.46 10.00 3.26
C TYR A 54 1.10 11.23 2.57
N ASN A 55 1.36 11.17 1.26
CA ASN A 55 1.89 12.26 0.45
C ASN A 55 0.91 12.62 -0.67
N VAL A 56 0.43 13.86 -0.66
CA VAL A 56 -0.45 14.45 -1.68
C VAL A 56 0.23 15.70 -2.21
N PHE A 57 0.62 15.70 -3.49
CA PHE A 57 1.28 16.87 -4.12
C PHE A 57 0.39 17.59 -5.13
N TRP A 58 -0.79 17.04 -5.45
CA TRP A 58 -1.72 17.64 -6.39
C TRP A 58 -2.98 18.14 -5.71
N ASP A 59 -3.86 17.24 -5.27
CA ASP A 59 -5.14 17.58 -4.68
C ASP A 59 -5.62 16.47 -3.74
N VAL A 60 -6.19 16.87 -2.61
CA VAL A 60 -6.63 15.96 -1.55
C VAL A 60 -7.91 15.23 -1.92
N ALA A 61 -8.88 15.93 -2.52
CA ALA A 61 -10.15 15.32 -2.91
C ALA A 61 -9.92 14.29 -4.01
N ASP A 62 -9.08 14.62 -5.01
CA ASP A 62 -8.66 13.68 -6.05
C ASP A 62 -7.98 12.44 -5.43
N ALA A 63 -7.12 12.63 -4.42
CA ALA A 63 -6.43 11.55 -3.74
C ALA A 63 -7.41 10.62 -2.98
N GLN A 64 -8.41 11.19 -2.30
CA GLN A 64 -9.43 10.42 -1.59
C GLN A 64 -10.30 9.61 -2.57
N GLU A 65 -10.80 10.26 -3.63
CA GLU A 65 -11.58 9.58 -4.67
C GLU A 65 -10.77 8.46 -5.33
N SER A 66 -9.46 8.68 -5.53
CA SER A 66 -8.57 7.65 -6.06
C SER A 66 -8.44 6.45 -5.12
N VAL A 67 -8.33 6.68 -3.80
CA VAL A 67 -8.29 5.58 -2.82
C VAL A 67 -9.61 4.80 -2.81
N GLU A 68 -10.74 5.49 -2.80
CA GLU A 68 -12.07 4.85 -2.89
C GLU A 68 -12.23 4.03 -4.17
N LYS A 69 -11.81 4.59 -5.31
CA LYS A 69 -11.84 3.91 -6.61
C LYS A 69 -10.98 2.64 -6.60
N MET A 70 -9.78 2.70 -6.03
CA MET A 70 -8.89 1.53 -5.92
C MET A 70 -9.50 0.43 -5.04
N ILE A 71 -10.07 0.78 -3.88
CA ILE A 71 -10.70 -0.17 -2.96
C ILE A 71 -11.94 -0.82 -3.59
N ALA A 72 -12.69 -0.07 -4.41
CA ALA A 72 -13.84 -0.61 -5.13
C ALA A 72 -13.43 -1.57 -6.27
N ALA A 73 -12.24 -1.41 -6.85
CA ALA A 73 -11.80 -2.14 -8.03
C ALA A 73 -11.13 -3.49 -7.72
N SER A 74 -10.53 -3.64 -6.54
CA SER A 74 -9.72 -4.82 -6.19
C SER A 74 -9.70 -5.04 -4.67
N ASN A 75 -9.39 -6.27 -4.27
CA ASN A 75 -9.06 -6.60 -2.89
C ASN A 75 -7.57 -6.94 -2.71
N VAL A 76 -6.78 -6.93 -3.79
CA VAL A 76 -5.36 -7.31 -3.80
C VAL A 76 -4.52 -6.17 -4.36
N PHE A 77 -3.64 -5.64 -3.53
CA PHE A 77 -2.91 -4.42 -3.83
C PHE A 77 -1.40 -4.69 -3.86
N TYR A 78 -0.75 -4.15 -4.89
CA TYR A 78 0.70 -3.99 -4.98
C TYR A 78 1.00 -2.49 -4.80
N PRO A 79 1.23 -2.04 -3.55
CA PRO A 79 1.45 -0.63 -3.24
C PRO A 79 2.86 -0.17 -3.63
N GLY A 80 3.08 1.15 -3.67
CA GLY A 80 4.38 1.72 -4.07
C GLY A 80 5.51 1.53 -3.06
N HIS A 81 5.21 1.47 -1.75
CA HIS A 81 6.21 1.52 -0.66
C HIS A 81 5.96 0.50 0.46
N ASP A 82 5.18 -0.53 0.18
CA ASP A 82 4.84 -1.58 1.14
C ASP A 82 4.81 -2.94 0.43
N ARG A 83 4.68 -4.01 1.21
CA ARG A 83 4.54 -5.36 0.68
C ARG A 83 3.14 -5.54 0.07
N PRO A 84 2.99 -6.40 -0.94
CA PRO A 84 1.67 -6.73 -1.47
C PRO A 84 0.75 -7.27 -0.37
N PHE A 85 -0.50 -6.83 -0.37
CA PHE A 85 -1.47 -7.20 0.65
C PHE A 85 -2.86 -7.38 0.06
N ARG A 86 -3.67 -8.13 0.79
CA ARG A 86 -5.09 -8.34 0.54
C ARG A 86 -5.92 -7.67 1.63
N VAL A 87 -7.07 -7.13 1.24
CA VAL A 87 -8.10 -6.61 2.16
C VAL A 87 -9.23 -7.62 2.25
N GLU A 88 -9.56 -8.08 3.46
CA GLU A 88 -10.66 -8.99 3.74
C GLU A 88 -11.51 -8.44 4.89
N GLY A 89 -12.59 -7.72 4.54
CA GLY A 89 -13.35 -6.96 5.53
C GLY A 89 -12.49 -5.84 6.11
N ASP A 90 -12.25 -5.89 7.42
CA ASP A 90 -11.41 -4.92 8.13
C ASP A 90 -9.95 -5.39 8.30
N GLU A 91 -9.61 -6.58 7.78
CA GLU A 91 -8.28 -7.18 7.93
C GLU A 91 -7.37 -6.91 6.71
N ILE A 92 -6.08 -6.67 7.00
CA ILE A 92 -5.00 -6.56 6.01
C ILE A 92 -4.11 -7.80 6.12
N ASN A 93 -4.07 -8.60 5.06
CA ASN A 93 -3.30 -9.84 4.97
C ASN A 93 -2.17 -9.70 3.94
N TYR A 94 -0.91 -9.67 4.38
CA TYR A 94 0.25 -9.56 3.47
C TYR A 94 0.49 -10.86 2.70
N LEU A 95 0.77 -10.75 1.40
CA LEU A 95 0.90 -11.91 0.50
C LEU A 95 2.30 -12.53 0.48
N GLU A 96 3.32 -11.71 0.71
CA GLU A 96 4.72 -12.14 0.63
C GLU A 96 5.64 -11.32 1.55
N GLY A 97 6.90 -11.74 1.60
CA GLY A 97 7.97 -11.07 2.34
C GLY A 97 8.26 -11.69 3.71
N PRO A 98 9.43 -11.42 4.30
CA PRO A 98 9.82 -11.99 5.57
C PRO A 98 8.90 -11.47 6.68
N GLU A 99 8.30 -12.38 7.43
CA GLU A 99 7.54 -12.06 8.65
C GLU A 99 8.46 -11.95 9.87
N ASN A 100 9.71 -12.40 9.74
CA ASN A 100 10.63 -12.62 10.83
C ASN A 100 11.92 -11.80 10.69
N ILE A 101 12.38 -11.24 11.81
CA ILE A 101 13.73 -10.70 11.96
C ILE A 101 14.58 -11.82 12.58
N HIS A 102 15.66 -12.20 11.91
CA HIS A 102 16.62 -13.17 12.45
C HIS A 102 17.81 -12.43 13.05
N VAL A 103 18.01 -12.57 14.36
CA VAL A 103 19.15 -11.99 15.09
C VAL A 103 20.03 -13.12 15.59
N MET A 104 21.30 -13.12 15.20
CA MET A 104 22.30 -14.06 15.69
C MET A 104 23.35 -13.31 16.50
N ASP A 105 23.73 -13.87 17.66
CA ASP A 105 24.83 -13.38 18.48
C ASP A 105 25.74 -14.56 18.86
N SER A 106 27.03 -14.27 19.08
CA SER A 106 28.05 -15.22 19.52
C SER A 106 28.94 -14.55 20.56
N THR A 107 28.91 -15.06 21.79
CA THR A 107 29.65 -14.46 22.91
C THR A 107 31.00 -15.11 23.18
N GLU A 108 31.45 -16.03 22.29
CA GLU A 108 32.70 -16.79 22.35
C GLU A 108 33.11 -17.29 23.77
N GLY A 109 32.16 -17.49 24.69
CA GLY A 109 32.43 -18.08 26.00
C GLY A 109 32.33 -17.19 27.24
N GLY A 110 31.42 -16.21 27.33
CA GLY A 110 31.06 -15.70 28.67
C GLY A 110 30.19 -14.45 28.81
N GLY A 111 29.87 -13.75 27.73
CA GLY A 111 28.98 -12.58 27.78
C GLY A 111 27.50 -12.94 27.84
N THR A 112 26.67 -12.04 28.38
CA THR A 112 25.21 -12.06 28.20
C THR A 112 24.81 -11.16 27.03
N ALA A 113 24.13 -11.75 26.06
CA ALA A 113 23.43 -11.05 24.99
C ALA A 113 22.03 -10.68 25.46
N SER A 114 21.62 -9.41 25.32
CA SER A 114 20.22 -9.03 25.55
C SER A 114 19.72 -8.16 24.40
N LEU A 115 18.66 -8.63 23.72
CA LEU A 115 17.89 -7.84 22.78
C LEU A 115 16.46 -7.73 23.29
N THR A 116 16.00 -6.52 23.53
CA THR A 116 14.59 -6.23 23.79
C THR A 116 14.08 -5.40 22.62
N PHE A 117 13.18 -5.97 21.82
CA PHE A 117 12.46 -5.25 20.77
C PHE A 117 10.97 -5.23 21.13
N THR A 118 10.36 -4.05 21.03
CA THR A 118 8.92 -3.88 21.22
C THR A 118 8.40 -3.11 20.02
N VAL A 119 7.64 -3.77 19.15
CA VAL A 119 6.91 -3.09 18.07
C VAL A 119 5.55 -2.69 18.62
N SER A 120 5.40 -1.43 19.00
CA SER A 120 4.10 -0.85 19.35
C SER A 120 3.41 -0.43 18.05
N ALA A 121 2.42 -1.21 17.60
CA ALA A 121 1.53 -0.79 16.53
C ALA A 121 0.60 0.30 17.07
N THR A 122 0.98 1.57 16.94
CA THR A 122 0.02 2.67 17.11
C THR A 122 0.52 3.92 16.38
N ARG A 123 0.49 3.89 15.04
CA ARG A 123 0.24 5.16 14.34
C ARG A 123 -1.25 5.43 14.47
N THR A 124 -1.64 6.25 15.45
CA THR A 124 -2.89 6.98 15.32
C THR A 124 -2.73 7.81 14.06
N VAL A 125 -3.55 7.52 13.05
CA VAL A 125 -3.49 8.20 11.75
C VAL A 125 -3.65 9.69 12.00
N ASN A 126 -2.55 10.43 11.91
CA ASN A 126 -2.59 11.87 12.02
C ASN A 126 -2.95 12.40 10.63
N VAL A 127 -4.18 12.87 10.47
CA VAL A 127 -4.70 13.40 9.20
C VAL A 127 -4.09 14.77 8.90
N ASP A 128 -3.42 15.42 9.87
CA ASP A 128 -2.76 16.71 9.71
C ASP A 128 -1.44 16.67 8.90
N ILE A 129 -0.99 15.50 8.42
CA ILE A 129 0.27 15.37 7.66
C ILE A 129 0.10 15.76 6.18
N VAL A 130 -1.12 16.10 5.73
CA VAL A 130 -1.27 16.68 4.39
C VAL A 130 -0.49 18.00 4.40
N GLN A 131 0.65 18.01 3.72
CA GLN A 131 1.45 19.23 3.56
C GLN A 131 0.55 20.29 2.93
N LYS A 132 0.36 21.40 3.65
CA LYS A 132 -0.32 22.60 3.14
C LYS A 132 0.41 23.17 1.93
#